data_AF-A0A929G2N0-F1
#
_entry.id   AF-A0A929G2N0-F1
#
_cell.length_a   1.000
_cell.length_b   1.000
_cell.length_c   1.000
_cell.angle_alpha   90.00
_cell.angle_beta   90.00
_cell.angle_gamma   90.00
#
_symmetry.space_group_name_H-M   'P 1'
#
loop_
_entity.id
_entity.type
_entity.pdbx_description
1 polymer ?
#
loop_
_entity_poly.entity_id
_entity_poly.type
_entity_poly.pdbx_seq_one_letter_code
_entity_poly.pdbx_strand_id
1 'polypeptide(L)'
;DLAQAFVDKGASSYLAWDATVDLDYVDGATISLIENLCSEKITIREAVDLTMTQKGPDPKYGAVLKYYPQETANKTLRQLIQPSSP
;
A
#
# COMPACT_ATOMS: atom_id res chain seq x y z
N ASP A 1 5.79 -16.49 1.32
CA ASP A 1 4.83 -15.64 0.60
C ASP A 1 5.60 -14.54 -0.13
N LEU A 2 5.10 -14.04 -1.26
CA LEU A 2 5.80 -13.07 -2.11
C LEU A 2 6.15 -11.79 -1.34
N ALA A 3 5.22 -11.29 -0.51
CA ALA A 3 5.44 -10.12 0.33
C ALA A 3 6.62 -10.30 1.29
N GLN A 4 6.69 -11.44 1.98
CA GLN A 4 7.81 -11.79 2.86
C GLN A 4 9.13 -11.81 2.09
N ALA A 5 9.17 -12.41 0.89
CA ALA A 5 10.40 -12.50 0.10
C ALA A 5 10.94 -11.12 -0.32
N PHE A 6 10.07 -10.12 -0.52
CA PHE A 6 10.51 -8.73 -0.77
C PHE A 6 11.05 -8.07 0.49
N VAL A 7 10.38 -8.26 1.63
CA VAL A 7 10.84 -7.72 2.92
C VAL A 7 12.18 -8.33 3.33
N ASP A 8 12.36 -9.64 3.15
CA ASP A 8 13.63 -10.35 3.40
C ASP A 8 14.77 -9.82 2.51
N LYS A 9 14.44 -9.27 1.35
CA LYS A 9 15.39 -8.63 0.41
C LYS A 9 15.61 -7.14 0.70
N GLY A 10 15.06 -6.61 1.79
CA GLY A 10 15.27 -5.24 2.23
C GLY A 10 14.18 -4.24 1.84
N ALA A 11 13.04 -4.69 1.32
CA ALA A 11 11.89 -3.79 1.16
C ALA A 11 11.37 -3.37 2.54
N SER A 12 11.28 -2.06 2.80
CA SER A 12 10.74 -1.54 4.06
C SER A 12 9.27 -1.89 4.25
N SER A 13 8.49 -1.91 3.16
CA SER A 13 7.07 -2.29 3.15
C SER A 13 6.68 -2.77 1.75
N TYR A 14 5.69 -3.64 1.67
CA TYR A 14 5.14 -4.24 0.46
C TYR A 14 3.62 -4.03 0.44
N LEU A 15 3.12 -3.29 -0.55
CA LEU A 15 1.70 -3.05 -0.75
C LEU A 15 1.25 -3.76 -2.01
N ALA A 16 0.17 -4.54 -1.93
CA ALA A 16 -0.37 -5.27 -3.06
C ALA A 16 -1.85 -5.61 -2.87
N TRP A 17 -2.50 -5.92 -3.98
CA TRP A 17 -3.81 -6.57 -4.01
C TRP A 17 -3.66 -8.03 -3.63
N ASP A 18 -4.60 -8.55 -2.84
CA ASP A 18 -4.56 -9.94 -2.36
C ASP A 18 -5.12 -10.97 -3.34
N ALA A 19 -5.60 -10.51 -4.50
CA ALA A 19 -6.12 -11.33 -5.58
C ALA A 19 -5.91 -10.66 -6.94
N THR A 20 -6.35 -11.33 -8.00
CA THR A 20 -6.45 -10.74 -9.35
C THR A 20 -7.28 -9.46 -9.31
N VAL A 21 -6.86 -8.45 -10.05
CA VAL A 21 -7.50 -7.14 -10.10
C VAL A 21 -7.86 -6.76 -11.54
N ASP A 22 -8.99 -6.10 -11.74
CA ASP A 22 -9.38 -5.53 -13.03
C ASP A 22 -8.52 -4.30 -13.39
N LEU A 23 -8.15 -4.17 -14.66
CA LEU A 23 -7.19 -3.16 -15.13
C LEU A 23 -7.74 -1.73 -15.00
N ASP A 24 -9.02 -1.52 -15.29
CA ASP A 24 -9.59 -0.17 -15.24
C ASP A 24 -9.77 0.28 -13.77
N TYR A 25 -10.08 -0.67 -12.88
CA TYR A 25 -10.19 -0.41 -11.45
C TYR A 25 -8.82 -0.08 -10.82
N VAL A 26 -7.78 -0.88 -11.14
CA VAL A 26 -6.49 -0.75 -10.45
C VAL A 26 -5.81 0.58 -10.70
N ASP A 27 -5.92 1.15 -11.91
CA ASP A 27 -5.33 2.44 -12.24
C ASP A 27 -5.92 3.56 -11.36
N GLY A 28 -7.24 3.59 -11.24
CA GLY A 28 -7.95 4.58 -10.42
C GLY A 28 -7.67 4.44 -8.93
N ALA A 29 -7.53 3.21 -8.42
CA ALA A 29 -7.20 2.96 -7.03
C ALA A 29 -5.72 3.28 -6.72
N THR A 30 -4.82 3.00 -7.66
CA THR A 30 -3.38 3.30 -7.51
C THR A 30 -3.13 4.80 -7.45
N ILE A 31 -3.85 5.61 -8.23
CA ILE A 31 -3.76 7.08 -8.14
C ILE A 31 -4.13 7.58 -6.75
N SER A 32 -5.27 7.13 -6.20
CA SER A 32 -5.71 7.49 -4.83
C SER A 32 -4.69 7.08 -3.78
N LEU A 33 -4.09 5.89 -3.92
CA LEU A 33 -3.02 5.42 -3.03
C LEU A 33 -1.79 6.34 -3.09
N ILE A 34 -1.33 6.70 -4.29
CA ILE A 34 -0.17 7.57 -4.47
C ILE A 34 -0.43 8.97 -3.91
N GLU A 35 -1.63 9.54 -4.11
CA GLU A 35 -2.02 10.83 -3.53
C GLU A 35 -1.95 10.79 -2.00
N ASN A 36 -2.55 9.77 -1.38
CA ASN A 36 -2.52 9.58 0.07
C ASN A 36 -1.07 9.45 0.59
N LEU A 37 -0.24 8.62 -0.06
CA LEU A 37 1.12 8.35 0.39
C LEU A 37 2.09 9.53 0.18
N CYS A 38 1.99 10.24 -0.95
CA CYS A 38 2.99 11.23 -1.38
C CYS A 38 2.57 12.67 -1.15
N SER A 39 1.28 12.99 -1.37
CA SER A 39 0.75 14.35 -1.23
C SER A 39 0.29 14.60 0.20
N GLU A 40 -0.59 13.75 0.72
CA GLU A 40 -1.11 13.85 2.09
C GLU A 40 -0.08 13.40 3.14
N LYS A 41 0.87 12.54 2.73
CA LYS A 41 2.00 12.07 3.56
C LYS A 41 1.55 11.41 4.87
N ILE A 42 0.41 10.74 4.82
CA ILE A 42 -0.15 9.99 5.95
C ILE A 42 0.53 8.63 6.10
N THR A 43 0.16 7.89 7.14
CA THR A 43 0.74 6.58 7.42
C THR A 43 0.30 5.53 6.40
N ILE A 44 1.07 4.42 6.28
CA ILE A 44 0.72 3.31 5.38
C ILE A 44 -0.71 2.80 5.65
N ARG A 45 -1.09 2.64 6.92
CA ARG A 45 -2.43 2.21 7.29
C ARG A 45 -3.49 3.19 6.79
N GLU A 46 -3.34 4.48 7.13
CA GLU A 46 -4.32 5.49 6.74
C GLU A 46 -4.44 5.61 5.22
N ALA A 47 -3.34 5.50 4.49
CA ALA A 47 -3.36 5.53 3.04
C ALA A 47 -4.13 4.35 2.44
N VAL A 48 -3.91 3.14 2.95
CA VAL A 48 -4.64 1.94 2.50
C VAL A 48 -6.13 2.03 2.89
N ASP A 49 -6.43 2.41 4.13
CA ASP A 49 -7.80 2.51 4.64
C ASP A 49 -8.60 3.59 3.88
N LEU A 50 -8.01 4.75 3.62
CA LEU A 50 -8.68 5.81 2.85
C LEU A 50 -8.87 5.43 1.38
N THR A 51 -7.88 4.80 0.74
CA THR A 51 -8.05 4.29 -0.63
C THR A 51 -9.16 3.24 -0.68
N MET A 52 -9.23 2.32 0.29
CA MET A 52 -10.30 1.31 0.37
C MET A 52 -11.66 1.90 0.73
N THR A 53 -11.70 2.98 1.51
CA THR A 53 -12.94 3.71 1.82
C THR A 53 -13.46 4.44 0.57
N GLN A 54 -12.58 5.02 -0.24
CA GLN A 54 -12.96 5.80 -1.43
C GLN A 54 -13.28 4.92 -2.64
N LYS A 55 -12.51 3.85 -2.86
CA LYS A 55 -12.60 3.01 -4.07
C LYS A 55 -13.33 1.70 -3.84
N GLY A 56 -13.42 1.22 -2.59
CA GLY A 56 -13.91 -0.11 -2.27
C GLY A 56 -13.01 -1.23 -2.81
N PRO A 57 -13.36 -2.51 -2.61
CA PRO A 57 -12.73 -3.63 -3.30
C PRO A 57 -12.95 -3.56 -4.82
N ASP A 58 -12.12 -4.27 -5.58
CA ASP A 58 -12.35 -4.45 -7.02
C ASP A 58 -13.76 -5.03 -7.27
N PRO A 59 -14.63 -4.36 -8.06
CA PRO A 59 -15.98 -4.83 -8.35
C PRO A 59 -16.06 -6.20 -9.04
N LYS A 60 -15.02 -6.59 -9.77
CA LYS A 60 -15.01 -7.82 -10.58
C LYS A 60 -14.48 -9.03 -9.83
N TYR A 61 -13.37 -8.85 -9.12
CA TYR A 61 -12.68 -9.95 -8.45
C TYR A 61 -12.68 -9.86 -6.92
N GLY A 62 -13.17 -8.74 -6.36
CA GLY A 62 -13.24 -8.54 -4.91
C GLY A 62 -11.89 -8.31 -4.24
N ALA A 63 -10.82 -8.06 -5.02
CA ALA A 63 -9.49 -7.84 -4.50
C ALA A 63 -9.43 -6.60 -3.58
N VAL A 64 -8.67 -6.70 -2.50
CA VAL A 64 -8.48 -5.61 -1.54
C VAL A 64 -7.01 -5.26 -1.40
N LEU A 65 -6.73 -3.96 -1.21
CA LEU A 65 -5.38 -3.47 -1.02
C LEU A 65 -4.92 -3.80 0.40
N LYS A 66 -3.74 -4.40 0.51
CA LYS A 66 -3.11 -4.76 1.79
C LYS A 66 -1.66 -4.28 1.82
N TYR A 67 -1.09 -4.30 3.02
CA TYR A 67 0.31 -4.00 3.26
C TYR A 67 0.97 -5.04 4.17
N TYR A 68 2.28 -5.18 4.00
CA TYR A 68 3.14 -6.06 4.79
C TYR A 68 4.52 -5.40 4.98
N PRO A 69 5.16 -5.49 6.15
CA PRO A 69 4.69 -6.14 7.37
C PRO A 69 3.83 -5.20 8.23
N GLN A 70 3.13 -5.71 9.24
CA GLN A 70 2.15 -4.92 10.00
C GLN A 70 2.80 -3.80 10.85
N GLU A 71 4.09 -3.94 11.15
CA GLU A 71 4.90 -2.99 11.91
C GLU A 71 5.09 -1.66 11.16
N THR A 72 4.86 -1.62 9.84
CA THR A 72 4.95 -0.38 9.05
C THR A 72 3.67 0.43 9.08
N ALA A 73 2.59 -0.09 9.69
CA ALA A 73 1.27 0.53 9.69
C ALA A 73 1.29 2.02 10.05
N ASN A 74 2.05 2.38 11.08
CA ASN A 74 2.11 3.74 11.64
C ASN A 74 3.25 4.58 11.04
N LYS A 75 3.92 4.12 9.98
CA LYS A 75 5.00 4.85 9.31
C LYS A 75 4.48 5.55 8.06
N THR A 76 5.02 6.72 7.76
CA THR A 76 4.84 7.40 6.47
C THR A 76 5.87 6.90 5.46
N LEU A 77 5.65 7.15 4.15
CA LEU A 77 6.67 6.85 3.13
C LEU A 77 8.03 7.46 3.47
N ARG A 78 8.04 8.72 3.93
CA ARG A 78 9.28 9.42 4.29
C ARG A 78 10.07 8.66 5.35
N GLN A 79 9.41 8.11 6.36
CA GLN A 79 10.06 7.35 7.43
C GLN A 79 10.57 5.97 6.97
N LEU A 80 10.02 5.43 5.88
CA LEU A 80 10.38 4.12 5.32
C LEU A 80 11.51 4.19 4.29
N ILE A 81 11.65 5.32 3.59
CA ILE A 81 12.67 5.53 2.54
C ILE A 81 13.87 6.34 3.02
N GLN A 82 13.79 6.97 4.19
CA GLN A 82 14.96 7.63 4.78
C GLN A 82 15.94 6.58 5.28
N PRO A 83 17.25 6.70 4.94
CA PRO A 83 18.26 5.86 5.55
C PRO A 83 18.24 6.11 7.06
N SER A 84 18.36 5.04 7.85
CA SER A 84 18.63 5.16 9.27
C SER A 84 19.90 6.01 9.41
N SER A 85 19.81 7.13 10.14
CA SER A 85 21.01 7.91 10.45
C SER A 85 22.03 6.99 11.15
N PRO A 86 23.32 7.04 10.78
CA PRO A 86 24.37 6.26 11.44
C PRO A 86 24.54 6.62 12.90
#